data_AF-A0A7S0CM37-F1
#
_entry.id   AF-A0A7S0CM37-F1
#
_cell.length_a   1.000
_cell.length_b   1.000
_cell.length_c   1.000
_cell.angle_alpha   90.00
_cell.angle_beta   90.00
_cell.angle_gamma   90.00
#
_symmetry.space_group_name_H-M   'P 1'
#
loop_
_entity.id
_entity.type
_entity.pdbx_description
1 polymer ?
#
loop_
_entity_poly.entity_id
_entity_poly.type
_entity_poly.pdbx_seq_one_letter_code
_entity_poly.pdbx_strand_id
1 'polypeptide(L)'
;FLFLLTNQKRKKKNDFTYDDEDIFSPDGAALAIRGIRALKPPLPYWAGFLKCLSNPCDPTMNPEGYIALCMAENKLVQESFARRLMQPATAINAFSDSVVYGYNSFLGLPSAREAAAYFLARRFLRARDGGHSSMYGSDLGGIMKPNSSSEADENSPPTSTPFIDRIDPEHVALSSGAAAVLNSLFFSLANPGEAVLIPAPYYAAFENDMIVRHINYILTLRFIL
;
A
#
# COMPACT_ATOMS: atom_id res chain seq x y z
N PHE A 1 -2.01 -6.98 -16.30
CA PHE A 1 -0.87 -7.02 -17.24
C PHE A 1 -1.35 -6.53 -18.59
N LEU A 2 -1.28 -5.22 -18.84
CA LEU A 2 -1.40 -4.65 -20.17
C LEU A 2 -0.40 -3.50 -20.24
N PHE A 3 0.63 -3.71 -21.05
CA PHE A 3 1.69 -2.75 -21.36
C PHE A 3 1.10 -1.62 -22.21
N LEU A 4 1.21 -0.38 -21.77
CA LEU A 4 1.04 0.78 -22.65
C LEU A 4 2.40 1.46 -22.81
N LEU A 5 3.04 1.10 -23.92
CA LEU A 5 4.21 1.77 -24.48
C LEU A 5 3.85 3.23 -24.79
N THR A 6 4.24 4.15 -23.92
CA THR A 6 4.49 5.52 -24.37
C THR A 6 5.98 5.66 -24.65
N ASN A 7 6.27 5.84 -25.93
CA ASN A 7 7.59 6.01 -26.52
C ASN A 7 8.14 7.39 -26.11
N GLN A 8 8.50 7.55 -24.83
CA GLN A 8 9.25 8.70 -24.34
C GLN A 8 10.70 8.50 -24.79
N LYS A 9 11.11 9.27 -25.80
CA LYS A 9 12.49 9.35 -26.30
C LYS A 9 13.48 9.30 -25.13
N ARG A 10 14.24 8.21 -25.05
CA ARG A 10 15.38 8.03 -24.13
C ARG A 10 16.39 9.15 -24.35
N LYS A 11 16.37 10.19 -23.51
CA LYS A 11 17.58 10.99 -23.28
C LYS A 11 18.55 10.10 -22.51
N LYS A 12 19.73 9.83 -23.10
CA LYS A 12 20.90 9.36 -22.35
C LYS A 12 21.16 10.39 -21.24
N LYS A 13 20.79 10.08 -20.00
CA LYS A 13 21.31 10.78 -18.84
C LYS A 13 22.60 10.06 -18.46
N ASN A 14 23.70 10.67 -18.87
CA ASN A 14 25.04 10.39 -18.35
C ASN A 14 25.03 10.56 -16.81
N ASP A 15 25.94 9.85 -16.15
CA ASP A 15 26.34 9.94 -14.75
C ASP A 15 25.44 10.75 -13.81
N PHE A 16 24.76 10.03 -12.91
CA PHE A 16 24.18 10.63 -11.72
C PHE A 16 25.31 10.91 -10.71
N THR A 17 26.06 11.97 -10.92
CA THR A 17 26.70 12.67 -9.81
C THR A 17 25.58 13.38 -9.05
N TYR A 18 25.49 13.09 -7.75
CA TYR A 18 24.60 13.84 -6.86
C TYR A 18 25.30 15.16 -6.61
N ASP A 19 25.15 16.10 -7.54
CA ASP A 19 25.71 17.44 -7.38
C ASP A 19 24.95 18.10 -6.22
N ASP A 20 25.59 18.13 -5.04
CA ASP A 20 25.19 18.92 -3.88
C ASP A 20 25.38 20.43 -4.12
N GLU A 21 25.64 20.85 -5.37
CA GLU A 21 25.79 22.26 -5.71
C GLU A 21 24.44 22.98 -5.69
N ASP A 22 24.32 23.86 -4.70
CA ASP A 22 23.48 25.04 -4.64
C ASP A 22 21.97 24.81 -4.56
N ILE A 23 21.56 24.14 -3.48
CA ILE A 23 20.18 24.25 -2.97
C ILE A 23 20.04 25.58 -2.18
N PHE A 24 20.04 26.71 -2.89
CA PHE A 24 19.64 27.99 -2.30
C PHE A 24 18.11 28.09 -2.26
N SER A 25 17.57 28.44 -1.08
CA SER A 25 16.19 28.91 -0.98
C SER A 25 16.02 30.12 -1.91
N PRO A 26 15.01 30.15 -2.80
CA PRO A 26 14.78 31.29 -3.69
C PRO A 26 14.67 32.63 -2.95
N ASP A 27 14.23 32.60 -1.69
CA ASP A 27 13.87 33.81 -0.92
C ASP A 27 14.54 33.94 0.46
N GLY A 28 15.69 33.31 0.71
CA GLY A 28 16.36 33.41 2.02
C GLY A 28 15.60 32.76 3.20
N ALA A 29 14.63 31.88 2.93
CA ALA A 29 13.93 31.11 3.94
C ALA A 29 14.84 30.02 4.54
N ALA A 30 14.93 30.00 5.87
CA ALA A 30 15.76 29.07 6.65
C ALA A 30 15.13 27.66 6.73
N LEU A 31 14.99 26.98 5.58
CA LEU A 31 14.61 25.56 5.55
C LEU A 31 15.85 24.69 5.73
N ALA A 32 15.71 23.59 6.49
CA ALA A 32 16.72 22.54 6.50
C ALA A 32 16.84 21.92 5.10
N ILE A 33 18.02 21.40 4.74
CA ILE A 33 18.29 20.76 3.42
C ILE A 33 17.22 19.74 3.04
N ARG A 34 16.78 18.91 3.99
CA ARG A 34 15.70 17.93 3.81
C ARG A 34 14.35 18.56 3.44
N GLY A 35 14.03 19.72 4.03
CA GLY A 35 12.82 20.49 3.74
C GLY A 35 12.86 21.08 2.33
N ILE A 36 14.03 21.49 1.86
CA ILE A 36 14.18 21.97 0.49
C ILE A 36 14.07 20.80 -0.51
N ARG A 37 14.62 19.62 -0.19
CA ARG A 37 14.43 18.40 -1.02
C ARG A 37 12.95 18.03 -1.15
N ALA A 38 12.15 18.27 -0.11
CA ALA A 38 10.70 18.06 -0.12
C ALA A 38 9.92 18.94 -1.11
N LEU A 39 10.53 20.02 -1.62
CA LEU A 39 9.88 20.90 -2.62
C LEU A 39 9.86 20.29 -4.02
N LYS A 40 10.64 19.23 -4.27
CA LYS A 40 10.63 18.55 -5.56
C LYS A 40 9.29 17.85 -5.78
N PRO A 41 8.74 17.81 -7.02
CA PRO A 41 7.50 17.11 -7.30
C PRO A 41 7.60 15.63 -6.85
N PRO A 42 6.57 15.10 -6.17
CA PRO A 42 6.66 13.77 -5.55
C PRO A 42 6.70 12.63 -6.57
N LEU A 43 6.22 12.86 -7.79
CA LEU A 43 6.08 11.85 -8.84
C LEU A 43 6.47 12.43 -10.21
N PRO A 44 7.21 11.69 -11.04
CA PRO A 44 7.66 12.17 -12.35
C PRO A 44 6.50 12.41 -13.33
N TYR A 45 5.37 11.72 -13.16
CA TYR A 45 4.18 11.85 -14.00
C TYR A 45 3.14 12.85 -13.47
N TRP A 46 3.44 13.55 -12.37
CA TRP A 46 2.49 14.45 -11.70
C TRP A 46 1.91 15.53 -12.63
N ALA A 47 2.75 16.18 -13.43
CA ALA A 47 2.30 17.21 -14.37
C ALA A 47 1.33 16.64 -15.44
N GLY A 48 1.59 15.42 -15.93
CA GLY A 48 0.70 14.75 -16.87
C GLY A 48 -0.64 14.39 -16.24
N PHE A 49 -0.62 13.98 -14.97
CA PHE A 49 -1.85 13.72 -14.21
C PHE A 49 -2.67 14.99 -14.00
N LEU A 50 -2.06 16.11 -13.59
CA LEU A 50 -2.76 17.40 -13.44
C LEU A 50 -3.40 17.86 -14.76
N LYS A 51 -2.72 17.66 -15.89
CA LYS A 51 -3.28 17.95 -17.22
C LYS A 51 -4.49 17.07 -17.54
N CYS A 52 -4.50 15.81 -17.10
CA CYS A 52 -5.67 14.95 -17.26
C CYS A 52 -6.85 15.47 -16.43
N LEU A 53 -6.59 15.89 -15.18
CA LEU A 53 -7.62 16.43 -14.30
C LEU A 53 -8.22 17.75 -14.79
N SER A 54 -7.45 18.58 -15.49
CA SER A 54 -7.95 19.87 -16.00
C SER A 54 -8.91 19.72 -17.19
N ASN A 55 -8.92 18.58 -17.87
CA ASN A 55 -9.81 18.30 -18.99
C ASN A 55 -10.20 16.81 -19.01
N PRO A 56 -11.01 16.35 -18.05
CA PRO A 56 -11.36 14.95 -17.92
C PRO A 56 -12.30 14.50 -19.05
N CYS A 57 -12.11 13.27 -19.51
CA CYS A 57 -13.03 12.62 -20.44
C CYS A 57 -14.38 12.36 -19.77
N ASP A 58 -15.46 12.72 -20.46
CA ASP A 58 -16.83 12.34 -20.12
C ASP A 58 -17.52 11.79 -21.38
N PRO A 59 -18.15 10.60 -21.33
CA PRO A 59 -18.76 9.99 -22.51
C PRO A 59 -19.83 10.85 -23.20
N THR A 60 -20.47 11.76 -22.47
CA THR A 60 -21.59 12.59 -22.96
C THR A 60 -21.23 14.05 -23.14
N MET A 61 -20.48 14.62 -22.19
CA MET A 61 -20.20 16.05 -22.11
C MET A 61 -18.85 16.42 -22.72
N ASN A 62 -17.89 15.49 -22.75
CA ASN A 62 -16.52 15.76 -23.21
C ASN A 62 -15.81 14.48 -23.67
N PRO A 63 -16.23 13.86 -24.80
CA PRO A 63 -15.67 12.60 -25.26
C PRO A 63 -14.20 12.70 -25.69
N GLU A 64 -13.74 13.91 -26.04
CA GLU A 64 -12.35 14.21 -26.42
C GLU A 64 -11.45 14.58 -25.21
N GLY A 65 -11.98 14.48 -23.99
CA GLY A 65 -11.21 14.72 -22.78
C GLY A 65 -10.16 13.64 -22.51
N TYR A 66 -9.29 13.87 -21.53
CA TYR A 66 -8.24 12.92 -21.16
C TYR A 66 -8.76 11.81 -20.26
N ILE A 67 -8.33 10.58 -20.53
CA ILE A 67 -8.53 9.43 -19.64
C ILE A 67 -7.25 9.20 -18.83
N ALA A 68 -7.35 9.33 -17.51
CA ALA A 68 -6.21 9.11 -16.61
C ALA A 68 -5.92 7.62 -16.43
N LEU A 69 -4.84 7.13 -17.08
CA LEU A 69 -4.35 5.75 -16.96
C LEU A 69 -3.03 5.63 -16.18
N CYS A 70 -2.50 6.75 -15.65
CA CYS A 70 -1.23 6.80 -14.94
C CYS A 70 -1.34 6.57 -13.43
N MET A 71 -2.56 6.42 -12.89
CA MET A 71 -2.80 6.22 -11.46
C MET A 71 -3.25 4.79 -11.19
N ALA A 72 -2.53 4.11 -10.30
CA ALA A 72 -2.89 2.77 -9.83
C ALA A 72 -3.98 2.89 -8.75
N GLU A 73 -5.24 3.02 -9.17
CA GLU A 73 -6.40 3.11 -8.28
C GLU A 73 -7.35 1.93 -8.53
N ASN A 74 -7.83 1.29 -7.47
CA ASN A 74 -8.81 0.22 -7.55
C ASN A 74 -10.22 0.72 -7.20
N LYS A 75 -10.99 1.10 -8.22
CA LYS A 75 -12.40 1.52 -8.05
C LYS A 75 -13.39 0.37 -8.08
N LEU A 76 -12.97 -0.85 -8.44
CA LEU A 76 -13.87 -2.00 -8.64
C LEU A 76 -14.56 -2.45 -7.35
N VAL A 77 -13.93 -2.18 -6.19
CA VAL A 77 -14.43 -2.59 -4.87
C VAL A 77 -15.21 -1.49 -4.16
N GLN A 78 -15.30 -0.29 -4.75
CA GLN A 78 -15.79 0.90 -4.06
C GLN A 78 -17.23 0.72 -3.58
N GLU A 79 -18.12 0.16 -4.41
CA GLU A 79 -19.52 -0.07 -4.04
C GLU A 79 -19.65 -1.11 -2.91
N SER A 80 -18.94 -2.23 -3.02
CA SER A 80 -18.98 -3.30 -2.01
C SER A 80 -18.45 -2.80 -0.66
N PHE A 81 -17.40 -2.00 -0.68
CA PHE A 81 -16.82 -1.38 0.51
C PHE A 81 -17.76 -0.33 1.11
N ALA A 82 -18.34 0.55 0.29
CA ALA A 82 -19.30 1.56 0.73
C ALA A 82 -20.53 0.91 1.39
N ARG A 83 -21.08 -0.15 0.79
CA ARG A 83 -22.21 -0.90 1.37
C ARG A 83 -21.88 -1.46 2.74
N ARG A 84 -20.66 -1.97 2.96
CA ARG A 84 -20.22 -2.49 4.26
C ARG A 84 -20.07 -1.40 5.30
N LEU A 85 -19.49 -0.25 4.93
CA LEU A 85 -19.28 0.88 5.83
C LEU A 85 -20.59 1.58 6.24
N MET A 86 -21.57 1.67 5.31
CA MET A 86 -22.85 2.32 5.57
C MET A 86 -23.85 1.45 6.36
N GLN A 87 -23.49 0.23 6.75
CA GLN A 87 -24.34 -0.59 7.60
C GLN A 87 -24.45 0.01 9.01
N PRO A 88 -25.66 0.15 9.58
CA PRO A 88 -25.85 0.69 10.94
C PRO A 88 -25.04 -0.06 11.99
N ALA A 89 -24.98 -1.40 11.89
CA ALA A 89 -24.20 -2.23 12.79
C ALA A 89 -22.69 -1.93 12.72
N THR A 90 -22.16 -1.58 11.55
CA THR A 90 -20.74 -1.20 11.40
C THR A 90 -20.44 0.09 12.15
N ALA A 91 -21.29 1.11 11.99
CA ALA A 91 -21.11 2.38 12.69
C ALA A 91 -21.25 2.21 14.21
N ILE A 92 -22.28 1.49 14.66
CA ILE A 92 -22.50 1.23 16.08
C ILE A 92 -21.27 0.51 16.68
N ASN A 93 -20.82 -0.59 16.07
CA ASN A 93 -19.71 -1.37 16.61
C ASN A 93 -18.36 -0.64 16.53
N ALA A 94 -18.15 0.20 15.50
CA ALA A 94 -16.90 0.96 15.36
C ALA A 94 -16.76 2.08 16.39
N PHE A 95 -17.89 2.61 16.89
CA PHE A 95 -17.93 3.79 17.75
C PHE A 95 -18.50 3.51 19.15
N SER A 96 -18.92 2.28 19.45
CA SER A 96 -19.47 1.89 20.75
C SER A 96 -18.40 1.84 21.85
N ASP A 97 -17.15 1.58 21.48
CA ASP A 97 -16.03 1.51 22.42
C ASP A 97 -15.37 2.87 22.56
N SER A 98 -15.32 3.42 23.77
CA SER A 98 -14.72 4.73 24.02
C SER A 98 -13.21 4.75 23.77
N VAL A 99 -12.54 3.59 23.77
CA VAL A 99 -11.10 3.44 23.50
C VAL A 99 -10.73 4.00 22.13
N VAL A 100 -11.63 3.98 21.15
CA VAL A 100 -11.37 4.50 19.80
C VAL A 100 -11.19 6.02 19.75
N TYR A 101 -11.68 6.74 20.76
CA TYR A 101 -11.57 8.20 20.86
C TYR A 101 -10.35 8.65 21.67
N GLY A 102 -9.70 7.73 22.39
CA GLY A 102 -8.52 8.01 23.20
C GLY A 102 -7.21 7.85 22.45
N TYR A 103 -6.12 8.30 23.08
CA TYR A 103 -4.78 7.87 22.67
C TYR A 103 -4.61 6.40 23.00
N ASN A 104 -4.28 5.60 21.98
CA ASN A 104 -4.02 4.18 22.09
C ASN A 104 -2.53 3.88 21.89
N SER A 105 -2.18 2.60 21.94
CA SER A 105 -0.82 2.13 21.65
C SER A 105 -0.34 2.65 20.29
N PHE A 106 0.93 3.04 20.19
CA PHE A 106 1.56 3.44 18.93
C PHE A 106 1.55 2.32 17.86
N LEU A 107 1.33 1.07 18.28
CA LEU A 107 1.18 -0.07 17.38
C LEU A 107 -0.23 -0.17 16.75
N GLY A 108 -1.20 0.57 17.30
CA GLY A 108 -2.62 0.50 16.95
C GLY A 108 -3.44 -0.37 17.91
N LEU A 109 -4.75 -0.42 17.69
CA LEU A 109 -5.68 -1.21 18.50
C LEU A 109 -5.42 -2.72 18.33
N PRO A 110 -5.44 -3.53 19.41
CA PRO A 110 -5.22 -4.97 19.32
C PRO A 110 -6.12 -5.66 18.29
N SER A 111 -7.43 -5.37 18.31
CA SER A 111 -8.41 -5.94 17.36
C SER A 111 -8.10 -5.58 15.90
N ALA A 112 -7.56 -4.38 15.64
CA ALA A 112 -7.15 -3.97 14.30
C ALA A 112 -5.87 -4.72 13.85
N ARG A 113 -4.92 -4.95 14.76
CA ARG A 113 -3.70 -5.74 14.49
C ARG A 113 -4.04 -7.20 14.20
N GLU A 114 -4.93 -7.80 14.99
CA GLU A 114 -5.43 -9.17 14.77
C GLU A 114 -6.12 -9.30 13.41
N ALA A 115 -7.00 -8.35 13.07
CA ALA A 115 -7.68 -8.34 11.78
C ALA A 115 -6.70 -8.20 10.60
N ALA A 116 -5.66 -7.37 10.74
CA ALA A 116 -4.62 -7.21 9.74
C ALA A 116 -3.78 -8.50 9.59
N ALA A 117 -3.32 -9.08 10.70
CA ALA A 117 -2.59 -10.35 10.72
C ALA A 117 -3.40 -11.47 10.04
N TYR A 118 -4.67 -11.61 10.42
CA TYR A 118 -5.60 -12.55 9.83
C TYR A 118 -5.75 -12.36 8.32
N PHE A 119 -5.98 -11.12 7.88
CA PHE A 119 -6.15 -10.82 6.45
C PHE A 119 -4.89 -11.15 5.65
N LEU A 120 -3.71 -10.74 6.15
CA LEU A 120 -2.43 -10.98 5.49
C LEU A 120 -2.13 -12.48 5.39
N ALA A 121 -2.28 -13.21 6.49
CA ALA A 121 -2.06 -14.65 6.54
C ALA A 121 -2.99 -15.39 5.59
N ARG A 122 -4.29 -15.06 5.62
CA ARG A 122 -5.31 -15.72 4.79
C ARG A 122 -5.14 -15.41 3.30
N ARG A 123 -4.77 -14.17 2.93
CA ARG A 123 -4.79 -13.71 1.54
C ARG A 123 -3.48 -13.92 0.79
N PHE A 124 -2.34 -13.77 1.48
CA PHE A 124 -1.02 -13.74 0.87
C PHE A 124 -0.12 -14.90 1.30
N LEU A 125 -0.28 -15.41 2.53
CA LEU A 125 0.56 -16.49 3.06
C LEU A 125 -0.13 -17.86 3.05
N ARG A 126 -1.21 -18.02 2.29
CA ARG A 126 -1.82 -19.33 2.03
C ARG A 126 -0.75 -20.22 1.39
N ALA A 127 -0.21 -21.16 2.15
CA ALA A 127 0.57 -22.23 1.55
C ALA A 127 -0.36 -22.95 0.56
N ARG A 128 0.16 -23.27 -0.63
CA ARG A 128 -0.31 -24.47 -1.30
C ARG A 128 0.09 -25.59 -0.36
N ASP A 129 -0.84 -26.03 0.50
CA ASP A 129 -0.63 -27.24 1.28
C ASP A 129 -0.47 -28.38 0.26
N GLY A 130 0.79 -28.71 -0.02
CA GLY A 130 1.17 -29.86 -0.80
C GLY A 130 1.00 -31.10 0.06
N GLY A 131 -0.24 -31.51 0.26
CA GLY A 131 -0.63 -32.87 0.60
C GLY A 131 -1.47 -33.41 -0.55
N HIS A 132 -0.99 -34.46 -1.20
CA HIS A 132 -1.71 -35.18 -2.25
C HIS A 132 -3.16 -35.50 -1.83
N SER A 133 -4.12 -34.86 -2.48
CA SER A 133 -5.37 -35.51 -2.89
C SER A 133 -5.88 -34.82 -4.15
N SER A 134 -5.70 -35.52 -5.26
CA SER A 134 -6.47 -35.34 -6.49
C SER A 134 -7.96 -35.30 -6.14
N MET A 135 -8.70 -34.32 -6.64
CA MET A 135 -9.68 -34.55 -7.71
C MET A 135 -10.37 -33.24 -8.08
N TYR A 136 -10.62 -33.09 -9.38
CA TYR A 136 -11.43 -32.04 -9.98
C TYR A 136 -12.70 -31.74 -9.18
N GLY A 137 -12.94 -30.46 -8.88
CA GLY A 137 -14.17 -30.00 -8.24
C GLY A 137 -14.34 -28.50 -8.43
N SER A 138 -15.09 -28.15 -9.47
CA SER A 138 -15.59 -26.81 -9.74
C SER A 138 -16.49 -26.31 -8.60
N ASP A 139 -16.04 -25.35 -7.80
CA ASP A 139 -16.92 -24.61 -6.89
C ASP A 139 -16.52 -23.13 -6.82
N LEU A 140 -16.67 -22.45 -7.96
CA LEU A 140 -17.11 -21.05 -7.97
C LEU A 140 -18.63 -21.07 -7.75
N GLY A 141 -19.09 -21.21 -6.50
CA GLY A 141 -20.54 -21.26 -6.26
C GLY A 141 -21.00 -21.69 -4.87
N GLY A 142 -20.40 -21.20 -3.80
CA GLY A 142 -20.87 -21.48 -2.44
C GLY A 142 -21.90 -20.46 -1.94
N ILE A 143 -23.13 -20.52 -2.43
CA ILE A 143 -24.30 -19.92 -1.76
C ILE A 143 -24.44 -20.59 -0.39
N MET A 144 -24.59 -19.78 0.64
CA MET A 144 -24.94 -20.16 2.01
C MET A 144 -26.14 -21.13 1.99
N LYS A 145 -25.94 -22.38 2.41
CA LYS A 145 -27.04 -23.29 2.75
C LYS A 145 -27.19 -23.36 4.27
N PRO A 146 -28.43 -23.41 4.77
CA PRO A 146 -28.73 -23.38 6.20
C PRO A 146 -28.43 -24.74 6.84
N ASN A 147 -28.03 -24.66 8.10
CA ASN A 147 -27.57 -25.76 8.94
C ASN A 147 -28.60 -26.91 9.03
N SER A 148 -28.12 -28.14 8.92
CA SER A 148 -28.79 -29.30 9.51
C SER A 148 -27.93 -29.83 10.66
N SER A 149 -28.63 -30.15 11.74
CA SER A 149 -28.18 -30.48 13.09
C SER A 149 -27.16 -31.62 13.17
N SER A 150 -26.00 -31.32 13.76
CA SER A 150 -25.26 -32.29 14.58
C SER A 150 -24.71 -31.55 15.79
N GLU A 151 -25.15 -31.99 16.97
CA GLU A 151 -24.73 -31.55 18.29
C GLU A 151 -23.20 -31.58 18.40
N ALA A 152 -22.59 -30.41 18.56
CA ALA A 152 -21.18 -30.26 18.90
C ALA A 152 -21.09 -29.40 20.17
N ASP A 153 -20.51 -30.03 21.19
CA ASP A 153 -20.21 -29.59 22.54
C ASP A 153 -19.96 -28.07 22.71
N GLU A 154 -20.82 -27.41 23.49
CA GLU A 154 -20.89 -25.94 23.64
C GLU A 154 -19.88 -25.38 24.67
N ASN A 155 -18.92 -26.18 25.15
CA ASN A 155 -17.98 -25.76 26.22
C ASN A 155 -16.48 -25.86 25.89
N SER A 156 -16.11 -26.07 24.63
CA SER A 156 -14.70 -25.96 24.19
C SER A 156 -14.43 -24.61 23.53
N PRO A 157 -13.38 -23.85 23.93
CA PRO A 157 -13.01 -22.61 23.25
C PRO A 157 -12.73 -22.92 21.77
N PRO A 158 -13.07 -22.02 20.82
CA PRO A 158 -12.87 -22.27 19.41
C PRO A 158 -11.38 -22.58 19.19
N THR A 159 -11.11 -23.83 18.83
CA THR A 159 -9.76 -24.34 18.57
C THR A 159 -9.13 -23.43 17.53
N SER A 160 -7.96 -22.88 17.86
CA SER A 160 -7.19 -21.90 17.12
C SER A 160 -7.39 -22.02 15.61
N THR A 161 -8.00 -21.00 15.00
CA THR A 161 -8.10 -20.93 13.55
C THR A 161 -6.68 -20.97 12.98
N PRO A 162 -6.32 -21.90 12.07
CA PRO A 162 -4.95 -22.19 11.64
C PRO A 162 -4.25 -21.05 10.86
N PHE A 163 -4.88 -19.87 10.81
CA PHE A 163 -4.38 -18.68 10.15
C PHE A 163 -3.67 -17.71 11.10
N ILE A 164 -4.05 -17.67 12.38
CA ILE A 164 -3.39 -16.82 13.39
C ILE A 164 -1.97 -17.30 13.65
N ASP A 165 -1.71 -18.60 13.50
CA ASP A 165 -0.39 -19.20 13.74
C ASP A 165 0.71 -18.75 12.75
N ARG A 166 0.37 -18.07 11.64
CA ARG A 166 1.35 -17.65 10.63
C ARG A 166 1.88 -16.23 10.81
N ILE A 167 1.09 -15.33 11.41
CA ILE A 167 1.49 -13.96 11.69
C ILE A 167 1.03 -13.63 13.10
N ASP A 168 1.98 -13.49 14.01
CA ASP A 168 1.72 -13.04 15.37
C ASP A 168 1.24 -11.57 15.36
N PRO A 169 0.01 -11.26 15.83
CA PRO A 169 -0.48 -9.89 15.93
C PRO A 169 0.41 -8.97 16.77
N GLU A 170 1.19 -9.49 17.71
CA GLU A 170 2.12 -8.69 18.51
C GLU A 170 3.32 -8.17 17.71
N HIS A 171 3.63 -8.80 16.58
CA HIS A 171 4.63 -8.32 15.62
C HIS A 171 4.05 -7.42 14.52
N VAL A 172 2.77 -7.06 14.60
CA VAL A 172 2.12 -6.14 13.65
C VAL A 172 2.10 -4.73 14.23
N ALA A 173 2.49 -3.75 13.42
CA ALA A 173 2.33 -2.33 13.71
C ALA A 173 1.54 -1.67 12.58
N LEU A 174 0.60 -0.78 12.93
CA LEU A 174 -0.17 -0.01 11.96
C LEU A 174 0.47 1.37 11.75
N SER A 175 0.42 1.87 10.52
CA SER A 175 0.93 3.19 10.16
C SER A 175 0.01 3.86 9.12
N SER A 176 0.23 5.14 8.85
CA SER A 176 -0.58 5.98 7.96
C SER A 176 -0.32 5.70 6.47
N GLY A 177 -0.50 4.44 6.07
CA GLY A 177 -0.31 3.96 4.70
C GLY A 177 1.11 3.45 4.42
N ALA A 178 1.30 2.93 3.20
CA ALA A 178 2.53 2.25 2.81
C ALA A 178 3.77 3.15 2.86
N ALA A 179 3.65 4.43 2.48
CA ALA A 179 4.76 5.38 2.50
C ALA A 179 5.33 5.57 3.92
N ALA A 180 4.46 5.65 4.94
CA ALA A 180 4.88 5.77 6.33
C ALA A 180 5.55 4.48 6.84
N VAL A 181 5.01 3.31 6.47
CA VAL A 181 5.64 2.01 6.77
C VAL A 181 7.03 1.91 6.16
N LEU A 182 7.18 2.26 4.88
CA LEU A 182 8.46 2.25 4.18
C LEU A 182 9.46 3.21 4.85
N ASN A 183 9.02 4.41 5.21
CA ASN A 183 9.87 5.38 5.89
C ASN A 183 10.37 4.85 7.24
N SER A 184 9.49 4.28 8.07
CA SER A 184 9.88 3.65 9.33
C SER A 184 10.85 2.48 9.11
N LEU A 185 10.60 1.65 8.10
CA LEU A 185 11.45 0.52 7.75
C LEU A 185 12.87 0.97 7.38
N PHE A 186 12.99 1.96 6.48
CA PHE A 186 14.30 2.47 6.05
C PHE A 186 15.04 3.18 7.18
N PHE A 187 14.32 3.90 8.04
CA PHE A 187 14.91 4.50 9.24
C PHE A 187 15.48 3.46 10.20
N SER A 188 14.80 2.32 10.37
CA SER A 188 15.24 1.25 11.27
C SER A 188 16.36 0.37 10.70
N LEU A 189 16.45 0.25 9.38
CA LEU A 189 17.38 -0.67 8.72
C LEU A 189 18.66 -0.01 8.18
N ALA A 190 18.68 1.30 7.99
CA ALA A 190 19.79 1.98 7.33
C ALA A 190 20.16 3.31 8.00
N ASN A 191 21.47 3.53 8.13
CA ASN A 191 22.07 4.79 8.59
C ASN A 191 22.26 5.78 7.43
N PRO A 192 22.37 7.09 7.73
CA PRO A 192 22.82 8.09 6.77
C PRO A 192 24.09 7.65 6.01
N GLY A 193 24.02 7.65 4.69
CA GLY A 193 25.10 7.24 3.79
C GLY A 193 25.02 5.79 3.32
N GLU A 194 24.20 4.95 3.95
CA GLU A 194 23.97 3.58 3.50
C GLU A 194 22.98 3.53 2.33
N ALA A 195 22.93 2.38 1.67
CA ALA A 195 22.14 2.18 0.48
C ALA A 195 21.19 0.99 0.57
N VAL A 196 20.02 1.13 -0.07
CA VAL A 196 19.05 0.06 -0.24
C VAL A 196 19.03 -0.38 -1.70
N LEU A 197 19.04 -1.70 -1.91
CA LEU A 197 18.95 -2.30 -3.24
C LEU A 197 17.49 -2.50 -3.63
N ILE A 198 17.08 -1.90 -4.76
CA ILE A 198 15.73 -2.05 -5.31
C ILE A 198 15.81 -2.55 -6.76
N PRO A 199 15.09 -3.63 -7.09
CA PRO A 199 15.07 -4.15 -8.45
C PRO A 199 14.28 -3.24 -9.39
N ALA A 200 14.81 -2.96 -10.58
CA ALA A 200 14.09 -2.23 -11.63
C ALA A 200 13.23 -3.17 -12.53
N PRO A 201 12.08 -2.70 -13.04
CA PRO A 201 11.44 -1.40 -12.75
C PRO A 201 10.77 -1.39 -11.36
N TYR A 202 10.77 -0.22 -10.70
CA TYR A 202 10.23 -0.06 -9.35
C TYR A 202 9.20 1.07 -9.24
N TYR A 203 8.55 1.15 -8.08
CA TYR A 203 7.58 2.19 -7.74
C TYR A 203 8.23 3.59 -7.71
N ALA A 204 7.78 4.47 -8.62
CA ALA A 204 8.43 5.75 -8.89
C ALA A 204 8.56 6.69 -7.67
N ALA A 205 7.72 6.55 -6.64
CA ALA A 205 7.82 7.38 -5.45
C ALA A 205 8.81 6.87 -4.40
N PHE A 206 9.47 5.71 -4.59
CA PHE A 206 10.50 5.25 -3.66
C PHE A 206 11.60 6.30 -3.46
N GLU A 207 12.01 6.99 -4.52
CA GLU A 207 12.97 8.10 -4.44
C GLU A 207 12.49 9.20 -3.50
N ASN A 208 11.24 9.64 -3.65
CA ASN A 208 10.66 10.67 -2.79
C ASN A 208 10.49 10.18 -1.34
N ASP A 209 10.00 8.96 -1.15
CA ASP A 209 9.76 8.37 0.17
C ASP A 209 11.05 8.19 0.98
N MET A 210 12.20 7.96 0.31
CA MET A 210 13.50 7.82 0.97
C MET A 210 14.28 9.13 1.10
N ILE A 211 14.34 9.95 0.06
CA ILE A 211 15.28 11.09 -0.02
C ILE A 211 14.78 12.32 0.77
N VAL A 212 13.45 12.47 0.89
CA VAL A 212 12.87 13.64 1.56
C VAL A 212 13.16 13.65 3.06
N ARG A 213 13.32 12.47 3.68
CA ARG A 213 13.45 12.34 5.15
C ARG A 213 14.77 11.71 5.59
N HIS A 214 15.42 10.91 4.73
CA HIS A 214 16.66 10.20 5.06
C HIS A 214 17.79 10.56 4.10
N ILE A 215 19.02 10.51 4.60
CA ILE A 215 20.25 10.67 3.80
C ILE A 215 20.65 9.27 3.31
N ASN A 216 19.72 8.53 2.73
CA ASN A 216 19.96 7.18 2.22
C ASN A 216 20.03 7.24 0.70
N TYR A 217 20.91 6.42 0.12
CA TYR A 217 21.05 6.31 -1.33
C TYR A 217 20.24 5.11 -1.85
N ILE A 218 19.65 5.23 -3.04
CA ILE A 218 19.03 4.09 -3.72
C ILE A 218 20.02 3.54 -4.73
N LEU A 219 20.38 2.28 -4.58
CA LEU A 219 21.12 1.56 -5.60
C LEU A 219 20.13 0.70 -6.40
N THR A 220 19.97 1.06 -7.66
CA THR A 220 19.06 0.33 -8.56
C THR A 220 19.78 -0.86 -9.17
N LEU A 221 19.26 -2.07 -8.93
CA LEU A 221 19.69 -3.25 -9.67
C LEU A 221 18.85 -3.36 -10.95
N ARG A 222 19.46 -3.13 -12.11
CA ARG A 222 18.82 -3.37 -13.40
C ARG A 222 19.00 -4.83 -13.77
N PHE A 223 17.89 -5.56 -13.88
CA PHE A 223 17.89 -6.84 -14.58
C PHE A 223 18.10 -6.55 -16.08
N ILE A 224 19.24 -6.99 -16.60
CA ILE A 224 19.46 -7.10 -18.04
C ILE A 224 18.76 -8.41 -18.45
N LEU A 225 17.50 -8.31 -18.88
CA LEU A 225 16.80 -9.38 -19.60
C LEU A 225 16.94 -9.17 -21.10
#